data_AF-A0A661Q3N3-F1
#
_entry.id   AF-A0A661Q3N3-F1
#
_cell.length_a   1.000
_cell.length_b   1.000
_cell.length_c   1.000
_cell.angle_alpha   90.00
_cell.angle_beta   90.00
_cell.angle_gamma   90.00
#
_symmetry.space_group_name_H-M   'P 1'
#
loop_
_entity.id
_entity.type
_entity.pdbx_description
1 polymer ?
#
loop_
_entity_poly.entity_id
_entity_poly.type
_entity_poly.pdbx_seq_one_letter_code
_entity_poly.pdbx_strand_id
1 'polypeptide(L)'
;MRYLNKVSFINSAAVKYAELNLNGNVHFIGTQGVGKSTLLRAILFFYNANSLKLGVPSGPTNKSFAEWYFPYQNSYIIYEVQRETGAYSLLAFKAQNRVCFRFIDAPYRQEMFIGVDGSVHESWDKIRSHLDANNIFYSRQIKSYEEYRDIIYGNEQGKKEFRRYALLESRQYLNIPRTIQNVFLNSKLDAEFIKQTIIDSMGEEAVEIDLQLYAHHLQGFEAQLNDIRQFRQPAVQLQGKKAAQLYVVINQLQRERKKLAAQLDASLAALEIQEPLLQNSLTADEQFRQGVLTKIAKEGAAFKRRNDKYVADLTILTANLKTAHTKAAYYANMNITAIIDRVAKRTDLTHKQDNLLAEKNLLSGQFQELAQKYIALLAELDNQQQGYCNDKEQERLAIKGSFFDRRDTIKVQYEELHEEIRHQHQGEVAAAREQGQELTADCYKLKHKLAMVRQQPFYTAEIVQQQQELDNLELKLQQTKLQQKANSARLEELKRSGELEEQALQESCQHKVELLRRQVAEAEQQIKTIAGKLANI
;
A
#
# COMPACT_ATOMS: atom_id res chain seq x y z
N MET A 1 0.83 -82.40 95.16
CA MET A 1 2.28 -82.59 95.00
C MET A 1 2.58 -82.90 93.56
N ARG A 2 3.61 -82.31 92.96
CA ARG A 2 3.96 -82.47 91.54
C ARG A 2 5.12 -83.47 91.39
N TYR A 3 5.05 -84.41 90.44
CA TYR A 3 6.07 -85.47 90.26
C TYR A 3 6.13 -86.00 88.83
N LEU A 4 7.28 -86.57 88.44
CA LEU A 4 7.48 -87.22 87.14
C LEU A 4 6.72 -88.57 87.13
N ASN A 5 5.66 -88.66 86.32
CA ASN A 5 4.71 -89.78 86.30
C ASN A 5 5.06 -90.87 85.29
N LYS A 6 5.57 -90.49 84.11
CA LYS A 6 5.94 -91.42 83.03
C LYS A 6 7.12 -90.87 82.21
N VAL A 7 7.93 -91.77 81.63
CA VAL A 7 8.87 -91.44 80.55
C VAL A 7 8.60 -92.34 79.35
N SER A 8 8.38 -91.74 78.19
CA SER A 8 8.12 -92.43 76.92
C SER A 8 9.25 -92.16 75.93
N PHE A 9 9.80 -93.22 75.34
CA PHE A 9 10.87 -93.17 74.35
C PHE A 9 10.31 -93.56 72.98
N ILE A 10 10.54 -92.71 71.98
CA ILE A 10 10.15 -92.96 70.59
C ILE A 10 11.40 -92.81 69.71
N ASN A 11 11.76 -93.86 68.97
CA ASN A 11 12.97 -93.95 68.14
C ASN A 11 14.25 -93.42 68.85
N SER A 12 14.37 -93.69 70.16
CA SER A 12 15.35 -93.06 71.06
C SER A 12 16.23 -94.11 71.72
N ALA A 13 17.54 -93.81 71.81
CA ALA A 13 18.52 -94.61 72.57
C ALA A 13 18.52 -96.13 72.22
N ALA A 14 18.44 -96.43 70.93
CA ALA A 14 18.31 -97.77 70.32
C ALA A 14 16.97 -98.51 70.53
N VAL A 15 15.95 -97.85 71.10
CA VAL A 15 14.59 -98.41 71.28
C VAL A 15 13.60 -97.73 70.32
N LYS A 16 12.76 -98.51 69.63
CA LYS A 16 11.71 -97.98 68.74
C LYS A 16 10.57 -97.34 69.54
N TYR A 17 10.06 -98.04 70.54
CA TYR A 17 9.02 -97.56 71.46
C TYR A 17 9.21 -98.19 72.83
N ALA A 18 9.10 -97.39 73.90
CA ALA A 18 8.95 -97.89 75.26
C ALA A 18 8.29 -96.83 76.16
N GLU A 19 7.37 -97.25 77.02
CA GLU A 19 6.83 -96.44 78.11
C GLU A 19 7.30 -96.99 79.45
N LEU A 20 7.68 -96.11 80.37
CA LEU A 20 7.97 -96.44 81.76
C LEU A 20 7.14 -95.56 82.69
N ASN A 21 6.27 -96.17 83.49
CA ASN A 21 5.60 -95.49 84.61
C ASN A 21 6.58 -95.31 85.78
N LEU A 22 6.56 -94.12 86.40
CA LEU A 22 7.39 -93.70 87.53
C LEU A 22 6.55 -93.31 88.77
N ASN A 23 5.28 -93.72 88.79
CA ASN A 23 4.33 -93.46 89.87
C ASN A 23 4.58 -94.33 91.11
N GLY A 24 5.70 -94.08 91.81
CA GLY A 24 6.05 -94.70 93.09
C GLY A 24 7.45 -95.30 93.13
N ASN A 25 7.64 -96.33 93.96
CA ASN A 25 8.94 -96.95 94.20
C ASN A 25 9.32 -97.94 93.08
N VAL A 26 9.95 -97.43 92.02
CA VAL A 26 10.37 -98.24 90.85
C VAL A 26 11.79 -98.78 91.01
N HIS A 27 11.97 -100.09 90.85
CA HIS A 27 13.26 -100.78 90.92
C HIS A 27 13.67 -101.40 89.57
N PHE A 28 14.85 -101.03 89.05
CA PHE A 28 15.33 -101.46 87.73
C PHE A 28 16.10 -102.79 87.76
N ILE A 29 15.38 -103.90 87.64
CA ILE A 29 15.94 -105.28 87.57
C ILE A 29 16.33 -105.64 86.12
N GLY A 30 17.16 -106.67 85.91
CA GLY A 30 17.69 -107.09 84.60
C GLY A 30 19.22 -107.24 84.57
N THR A 31 19.76 -107.76 83.47
CA THR A 31 21.20 -108.05 83.26
C THR A 31 22.03 -106.81 82.90
N GLN A 32 23.36 -106.95 82.79
CA GLN A 32 24.25 -105.89 82.32
C GLN A 32 24.04 -105.61 80.83
N GLY A 33 24.19 -104.34 80.41
CA GLY A 33 24.09 -103.92 79.00
C GLY A 33 22.68 -103.60 78.49
N VAL A 34 21.61 -104.09 79.12
CA VAL A 34 20.20 -103.95 78.64
C VAL A 34 19.58 -102.54 78.76
N GLY A 35 20.40 -101.49 78.89
CA GLY A 35 19.91 -100.11 78.86
C GLY A 35 19.44 -99.51 80.20
N LYS A 36 19.58 -100.19 81.36
CA LYS A 36 19.23 -99.59 82.67
C LYS A 36 19.87 -98.23 82.91
N SER A 37 21.18 -98.12 82.66
CA SER A 37 21.93 -96.87 82.80
C SER A 37 21.52 -95.81 81.77
N THR A 38 20.93 -96.22 80.65
CA THR A 38 20.34 -95.33 79.64
C THR A 38 19.05 -94.71 80.19
N LEU A 39 18.19 -95.54 80.78
CA LEU A 39 16.93 -95.13 81.41
C LEU A 39 17.17 -94.18 82.61
N LEU A 40 18.08 -94.54 83.51
CA LEU A 40 18.49 -93.70 84.64
C LEU A 40 19.09 -92.35 84.19
N ARG A 41 19.90 -92.33 83.12
CA ARG A 41 20.46 -91.08 82.57
C ARG A 41 19.43 -90.19 81.90
N ALA A 42 18.37 -90.74 81.29
CA ALA A 42 17.25 -89.95 80.79
C ALA A 42 16.47 -89.29 81.94
N ILE A 43 16.18 -90.04 83.02
CA ILE A 43 15.55 -89.49 84.23
C ILE A 43 16.43 -88.40 84.87
N LEU A 44 17.75 -88.62 84.99
CA LEU A 44 18.67 -87.60 85.47
C LEU A 44 18.73 -86.37 84.54
N PHE A 45 18.63 -86.56 83.22
CA PHE A 45 18.60 -85.45 82.27
C PHE A 45 17.34 -84.58 82.41
N PHE A 46 16.18 -85.14 82.79
CA PHE A 46 14.99 -84.35 83.12
C PHE A 46 15.24 -83.36 84.27
N TYR A 47 15.94 -83.78 85.33
CA TYR A 47 16.22 -82.92 86.49
C TYR A 47 17.41 -81.97 86.31
N ASN A 48 18.46 -82.40 85.59
CA ASN A 48 19.72 -81.65 85.48
C ASN A 48 19.85 -80.87 84.15
N ALA A 49 19.18 -81.31 83.09
CA ALA A 49 19.27 -80.78 81.72
C ALA A 49 20.69 -80.55 81.20
N ASN A 50 21.69 -81.28 81.72
CA ASN A 50 23.10 -81.05 81.41
C ASN A 50 23.71 -82.30 80.79
N SER A 51 23.89 -82.29 79.47
CA SER A 51 24.41 -83.42 78.69
C SER A 51 25.86 -83.82 79.02
N LEU A 52 26.63 -82.95 79.68
CA LEU A 52 28.01 -83.25 80.11
C LEU A 52 28.07 -83.90 81.50
N LYS A 53 27.00 -83.79 82.31
CA LYS A 53 26.99 -84.20 83.72
C LYS A 53 26.10 -85.42 84.00
N LEU A 54 26.20 -86.44 83.14
CA LEU A 54 25.39 -87.67 83.17
C LEU A 54 26.22 -88.95 83.46
N GLY A 55 27.41 -88.81 84.04
CA GLY A 55 28.28 -89.95 84.35
C GLY A 55 28.67 -90.77 83.13
N VAL A 56 28.97 -90.10 82.00
CA VAL A 56 29.57 -90.69 80.80
C VAL A 56 30.98 -90.11 80.67
N PRO A 57 32.04 -90.92 80.53
CA PRO A 57 33.39 -90.39 80.31
C PRO A 57 33.48 -89.62 78.99
N SER A 58 34.01 -88.40 79.03
CA SER A 58 34.33 -87.64 77.81
C SER A 58 35.52 -88.29 77.11
N GLY A 59 35.29 -88.95 75.97
CA GLY A 59 36.32 -89.64 75.20
C GLY A 59 35.94 -89.76 73.73
N PRO A 60 36.91 -89.94 72.81
CA PRO A 60 36.71 -89.80 71.36
C PRO A 60 35.76 -90.84 70.74
N THR A 61 35.47 -91.93 71.44
CA THR A 61 34.53 -92.99 71.03
C THR A 61 33.10 -92.80 71.56
N ASN A 62 32.88 -91.88 72.50
CA ASN A 62 31.60 -91.73 73.20
C ASN A 62 30.72 -90.66 72.55
N LYS A 63 29.67 -91.09 71.85
CA LYS A 63 28.63 -90.24 71.28
C LYS A 63 28.03 -89.29 72.32
N SER A 64 27.72 -88.06 71.91
CA SER A 64 27.06 -87.10 72.80
C SER A 64 25.65 -87.57 73.20
N PHE A 65 25.10 -87.05 74.30
CA PHE A 65 23.71 -87.32 74.69
C PHE A 65 22.72 -87.01 73.54
N ALA A 66 22.97 -85.95 72.78
CA ALA A 66 22.16 -85.56 71.62
C ALA A 66 22.32 -86.51 70.41
N GLU A 67 23.39 -87.29 70.31
CA GLU A 67 23.56 -88.33 69.27
C GLU A 67 23.06 -89.70 69.70
N TRP A 68 23.22 -90.05 70.99
CA TRP A 68 22.78 -91.36 71.49
C TRP A 68 21.26 -91.45 71.68
N TYR A 69 20.67 -90.46 72.34
CA TYR A 69 19.23 -90.47 72.62
C TYR A 69 18.39 -89.96 71.45
N PHE A 70 18.99 -89.18 70.54
CA PHE A 70 18.29 -88.61 69.39
C PHE A 70 19.06 -88.88 68.08
N PRO A 71 19.14 -90.16 67.64
CA PRO A 71 19.80 -90.53 66.40
C PRO A 71 19.08 -90.04 65.14
N TYR A 72 17.75 -89.87 65.19
CA TYR A 72 16.91 -89.48 64.05
C TYR A 72 16.17 -88.15 64.32
N GLN A 73 15.57 -87.56 63.29
CA GLN A 73 14.74 -86.34 63.45
C GLN A 73 13.42 -86.63 64.17
N ASN A 74 12.89 -87.85 63.97
CA ASN A 74 11.69 -88.39 64.62
C ASN A 74 12.00 -89.09 65.98
N SER A 75 13.20 -88.88 66.53
CA SER A 75 13.54 -89.35 67.88
C SER A 75 12.98 -88.39 68.93
N TYR A 76 12.19 -88.91 69.88
CA TYR A 76 11.59 -88.14 70.96
C TYR A 76 11.75 -88.84 72.32
N ILE A 77 11.89 -88.04 73.38
CA ILE A 77 11.61 -88.47 74.75
C ILE A 77 10.52 -87.57 75.30
N ILE A 78 9.45 -88.16 75.81
CA ILE A 78 8.36 -87.44 76.46
C ILE A 78 8.42 -87.75 77.95
N TYR A 79 8.47 -86.71 78.77
CA TYR A 79 8.37 -86.79 80.23
C TYR A 79 6.98 -86.32 80.63
N GLU A 80 6.14 -87.21 81.13
CA GLU A 80 4.82 -86.85 81.67
C GLU A 80 4.95 -86.53 83.16
N VAL A 81 4.43 -85.38 83.57
CA VAL A 81 4.56 -84.87 84.95
C VAL A 81 3.16 -84.57 85.50
N GLN A 82 2.83 -85.20 86.62
CA GLN A 82 1.56 -85.00 87.33
C GLN A 82 1.58 -83.68 88.11
N ARG A 83 0.47 -82.93 88.09
CA ARG A 83 0.18 -81.78 88.97
C ARG A 83 -1.16 -81.94 89.68
N GLU A 84 -1.52 -80.98 90.53
CA GLU A 84 -2.89 -80.88 91.08
C GLU A 84 -3.96 -80.72 89.98
N THR A 85 -3.68 -79.97 88.91
CA THR A 85 -4.64 -79.66 87.83
C THR A 85 -4.61 -80.68 86.67
N GLY A 86 -4.17 -81.91 86.92
CA GLY A 86 -3.89 -82.92 85.88
C GLY A 86 -2.42 -83.01 85.47
N ALA A 87 -2.12 -83.87 84.50
CA ALA A 87 -0.77 -84.13 84.02
C ALA A 87 -0.43 -83.33 82.75
N TYR A 88 0.86 -83.06 82.54
CA TYR A 88 1.39 -82.41 81.35
C TYR A 88 2.53 -83.21 80.73
N SER A 89 2.80 -82.98 79.44
CA SER A 89 3.87 -83.62 78.69
C SER A 89 4.99 -82.63 78.37
N LEU A 90 6.22 -82.98 78.68
CA LEU A 90 7.43 -82.31 78.22
C LEU A 90 8.03 -83.12 77.07
N LEU A 91 8.00 -82.56 75.86
CA LEU A 91 8.67 -83.11 74.69
C LEU A 91 10.13 -82.63 74.65
N ALA A 92 11.06 -83.58 74.76
CA ALA A 92 12.47 -83.38 74.40
C ALA A 92 12.73 -83.95 72.99
N PHE A 93 13.38 -83.15 72.15
CA PHE A 93 13.67 -83.47 70.74
C PHE A 93 14.99 -82.83 70.29
N LYS A 94 15.54 -83.27 69.16
CA LYS A 94 16.79 -82.73 68.60
C LYS A 94 16.52 -81.66 67.55
N ALA A 95 17.16 -80.50 67.70
CA ALA A 95 17.19 -79.44 66.69
C ALA A 95 18.56 -78.77 66.67
N GLN A 96 19.12 -78.51 65.48
CA GLN A 96 20.43 -77.84 65.31
C GLN A 96 21.56 -78.50 66.15
N ASN A 97 21.57 -79.84 66.16
CA ASN A 97 22.42 -80.74 66.97
C ASN A 97 22.41 -80.49 68.50
N ARG A 98 21.38 -79.85 69.05
CA ARG A 98 21.14 -79.70 70.49
C ARG A 98 19.79 -80.29 70.88
N VAL A 99 19.64 -80.70 72.14
CA VAL A 99 18.33 -81.08 72.68
C VAL A 99 17.55 -79.79 72.95
N CYS A 100 16.31 -79.75 72.50
CA CYS A 100 15.38 -78.65 72.72
C CYS A 100 14.10 -79.19 73.37
N PHE A 101 13.38 -78.29 74.04
CA PHE A 101 12.20 -78.65 74.82
C PHE A 101 10.96 -77.91 74.34
N ARG A 102 9.80 -78.56 74.44
CA ARG A 102 8.47 -77.96 74.38
C ARG A 102 7.61 -78.55 75.49
N PHE A 103 6.88 -77.70 76.18
CA PHE A 103 5.83 -78.13 77.11
C PHE A 103 4.49 -78.24 76.37
N ILE A 104 3.67 -79.21 76.73
CA ILE A 104 2.34 -79.48 76.18
C ILE A 104 1.42 -79.70 77.38
N ASP A 105 0.34 -78.93 77.50
CA ASP A 105 -0.53 -78.92 78.69
C ASP A 105 -1.59 -80.04 78.65
N ALA A 106 -1.13 -81.27 78.36
CA ALA A 106 -1.94 -82.49 78.30
C ALA A 106 -1.10 -83.73 78.69
N PRO A 107 -1.74 -84.82 79.19
CA PRO A 107 -1.08 -86.11 79.41
C PRO A 107 -0.58 -86.73 78.10
N TYR A 108 0.35 -87.67 78.20
CA TYR A 108 0.93 -88.36 77.06
C TYR A 108 -0.08 -89.30 76.42
N ARG A 109 -0.33 -89.12 75.12
CA ARG A 109 -1.03 -90.09 74.26
C ARG A 109 -0.14 -90.43 73.08
N GLN A 110 -0.01 -91.73 72.79
CA GLN A 110 0.81 -92.26 71.69
C GLN A 110 0.40 -91.65 70.33
N GLU A 111 -0.91 -91.48 70.12
CA GLU A 111 -1.57 -90.87 68.95
C GLU A 111 -1.04 -89.48 68.58
N MET A 112 -0.54 -88.69 69.54
CA MET A 112 -0.01 -87.34 69.26
C MET A 112 1.33 -87.36 68.51
N PHE A 113 2.02 -88.51 68.51
CA PHE A 113 3.40 -88.66 68.01
C PHE A 113 3.55 -89.78 66.97
N ILE A 114 2.64 -90.75 66.98
CA ILE A 114 2.65 -91.92 66.11
C ILE A 114 1.29 -92.00 65.41
N GLY A 115 1.29 -91.96 64.08
CA GLY A 115 0.08 -92.08 63.28
C GLY A 115 -0.48 -93.49 63.26
N VAL A 116 -1.70 -93.64 62.75
CA VAL A 116 -2.44 -94.93 62.69
C VAL A 116 -1.64 -96.03 61.97
N ASP A 117 -0.83 -95.66 60.98
CA ASP A 117 0.05 -96.57 60.22
C ASP A 117 1.29 -97.05 61.02
N GLY A 118 1.41 -96.71 62.31
CA GLY A 118 2.58 -96.94 63.14
C GLY A 118 3.77 -96.03 62.82
N SER A 119 3.61 -95.06 61.92
CA SER A 119 4.67 -94.13 61.52
C SER A 119 4.83 -92.98 62.53
N VAL A 120 6.05 -92.81 63.04
CA VAL A 120 6.38 -91.67 63.92
C VAL A 120 6.40 -90.39 63.11
N HIS A 121 5.74 -89.34 63.60
CA HIS A 121 5.72 -88.04 62.94
C HIS A 121 7.12 -87.40 62.90
N GLU A 122 7.62 -87.08 61.71
CA GLU A 122 9.01 -86.62 61.55
C GLU A 122 9.21 -85.11 61.68
N SER A 123 8.20 -84.31 61.27
CA SER A 123 8.16 -82.88 61.57
C SER A 123 7.26 -82.59 62.75
N TRP A 124 7.68 -81.60 63.55
CA TRP A 124 6.85 -80.92 64.53
C TRP A 124 5.51 -80.45 63.94
N ASP A 125 5.43 -80.14 62.65
CA ASP A 125 4.20 -79.62 62.03
C ASP A 125 3.03 -80.61 62.09
N LYS A 126 3.28 -81.92 61.95
CA LYS A 126 2.23 -82.95 62.09
C LYS A 126 1.73 -83.06 63.53
N ILE A 127 2.66 -83.09 64.48
CA ILE A 127 2.37 -83.07 65.94
C ILE A 127 1.57 -81.81 66.28
N ARG A 128 1.99 -80.66 65.75
CA ARG A 128 1.33 -79.37 65.92
C ARG A 128 -0.10 -79.41 65.39
N SER A 129 -0.34 -79.86 64.15
CA SER A 129 -1.69 -79.97 63.59
C SER A 129 -2.60 -80.87 64.44
N HIS A 130 -2.06 -81.95 65.01
CA HIS A 130 -2.81 -82.81 65.93
C HIS A 130 -3.12 -82.12 67.26
N LEU A 131 -2.18 -81.35 67.83
CA LEU A 131 -2.41 -80.57 69.07
C LEU A 131 -3.40 -79.41 68.84
N ASP A 132 -3.22 -78.63 67.77
CA ASP A 132 -4.10 -77.52 67.36
C ASP A 132 -5.53 -78.05 67.14
N ALA A 133 -5.71 -79.18 66.44
CA ALA A 133 -7.03 -79.80 66.21
C ALA A 133 -7.72 -80.31 67.49
N ASN A 134 -6.96 -80.71 68.51
CA ASN A 134 -7.48 -81.12 69.82
C ASN A 134 -7.59 -79.96 70.82
N ASN A 135 -7.34 -78.70 70.41
CA ASN A 135 -7.27 -77.51 71.27
C ASN A 135 -6.26 -77.62 72.43
N ILE A 136 -5.16 -78.36 72.25
CA ILE A 136 -4.15 -78.58 73.30
C ILE A 136 -3.08 -77.49 73.21
N PHE A 137 -2.94 -76.71 74.28
CA PHE A 137 -1.91 -75.66 74.38
C PHE A 137 -0.49 -76.25 74.48
N TYR A 138 0.46 -75.64 73.77
CA TYR A 138 1.89 -75.96 73.84
C TYR A 138 2.76 -74.71 73.88
N SER A 139 3.95 -74.82 74.47
CA SER A 139 4.91 -73.72 74.54
C SER A 139 5.66 -73.51 73.22
N ARG A 140 6.25 -72.32 73.09
CA ARG A 140 7.38 -72.12 72.18
C ARG A 140 8.52 -73.10 72.48
N GLN A 141 9.39 -73.30 71.49
CA GLN A 141 10.64 -74.03 71.68
C GLN A 141 11.54 -73.32 72.71
N ILE A 142 12.09 -74.09 73.63
CA ILE A 142 13.11 -73.68 74.59
C ILE A 142 14.44 -74.30 74.14
N LYS A 143 15.44 -73.44 73.94
CA LYS A 143 16.78 -73.82 73.43
C LYS A 143 17.89 -73.75 74.50
N SER A 144 17.64 -73.11 75.65
CA SER A 144 18.61 -73.02 76.76
C SER A 144 18.28 -74.02 77.86
N TYR A 145 19.31 -74.72 78.34
CA TYR A 145 19.24 -75.60 79.51
C TYR A 145 19.14 -74.82 80.83
N GLU A 146 19.39 -73.49 80.83
CA GLU A 146 19.11 -72.60 81.97
C GLU A 146 17.63 -72.26 82.00
N GLU A 147 17.08 -71.73 80.90
CA GLU A 147 15.64 -71.42 80.79
C GLU A 147 14.75 -72.64 81.09
N TYR A 148 15.15 -73.83 80.65
CA TYR A 148 14.45 -75.06 81.01
C TYR A 148 14.45 -75.32 82.54
N ARG A 149 15.60 -75.15 83.21
CA ARG A 149 15.69 -75.35 84.67
C ARG A 149 14.95 -74.25 85.43
N ASP A 150 15.04 -73.00 84.99
CA ASP A 150 14.26 -71.89 85.56
C ASP A 150 12.76 -72.21 85.56
N ILE A 151 12.25 -72.82 84.48
CA ILE A 151 10.86 -73.24 84.36
C ILE A 151 10.55 -74.43 85.29
N ILE A 152 11.36 -75.50 85.28
CA ILE A 152 11.12 -76.69 86.11
C ILE A 152 11.21 -76.41 87.61
N TYR A 153 12.09 -75.51 88.05
CA TYR A 153 12.29 -75.19 89.46
C TYR A 153 11.61 -73.89 89.93
N GLY A 154 10.86 -73.21 89.07
CA GLY A 154 9.98 -72.09 89.45
C GLY A 154 10.68 -70.74 89.65
N ASN A 155 11.82 -70.50 88.97
CA ASN A 155 12.55 -69.24 89.01
C ASN A 155 11.89 -68.19 88.10
N GLU A 156 10.84 -67.54 88.57
CA GLU A 156 10.05 -66.57 87.79
C GLU A 156 10.79 -65.24 87.52
N GLN A 157 11.72 -65.23 86.56
CA GLN A 157 12.19 -64.00 85.91
C GLN A 157 11.10 -63.40 84.99
N GLY A 158 9.97 -62.98 85.58
CA GLY A 158 8.86 -62.29 84.93
C GLY A 158 7.94 -63.13 84.01
N LYS A 159 8.34 -64.34 83.61
CA LYS A 159 7.66 -65.18 82.61
C LYS A 159 6.44 -65.96 83.17
N LYS A 160 5.38 -65.25 83.57
CA LYS A 160 4.16 -65.83 84.20
C LYS A 160 3.54 -67.01 83.45
N GLU A 161 3.61 -67.04 82.12
CA GLU A 161 3.10 -68.13 81.26
C GLU A 161 3.58 -69.53 81.72
N PHE A 162 4.84 -69.61 82.15
CA PHE A 162 5.49 -70.89 82.44
C PHE A 162 5.25 -71.41 83.85
N ARG A 163 4.69 -70.61 84.77
CA ARG A 163 4.46 -70.98 86.19
C ARG A 163 3.76 -72.35 86.33
N ARG A 164 2.79 -72.63 85.46
CA ARG A 164 2.04 -73.89 85.49
C ARG A 164 2.94 -75.13 85.34
N TYR A 165 4.04 -75.04 84.60
CA TYR A 165 4.93 -76.17 84.30
C TYR A 165 5.95 -76.47 85.40
N ALA A 166 6.10 -75.60 86.39
CA ALA A 166 7.05 -75.78 87.48
C ALA A 166 6.74 -77.04 88.29
N LEU A 167 7.79 -77.81 88.61
CA LEU A 167 7.76 -78.96 89.51
C LEU A 167 7.91 -78.52 90.97
N LEU A 168 8.78 -77.54 91.20
CA LEU A 168 9.08 -76.90 92.49
C LEU A 168 8.98 -75.38 92.33
N GLU A 169 8.80 -74.63 93.41
CA GLU A 169 8.73 -73.15 93.41
C GLU A 169 9.87 -72.56 94.26
N SER A 170 11.12 -72.71 93.81
CA SER A 170 12.33 -72.25 94.52
C SER A 170 13.13 -71.20 93.74
N ARG A 171 13.38 -70.06 94.40
CA ARG A 171 14.20 -68.95 93.86
C ARG A 171 15.69 -69.27 93.76
N GLN A 172 16.20 -70.22 94.55
CA GLN A 172 17.63 -70.55 94.65
C GLN A 172 17.94 -72.00 94.23
N TYR A 173 17.29 -72.50 93.17
CA TYR A 173 17.36 -73.91 92.80
C TYR A 173 18.75 -74.43 92.38
N LEU A 174 19.77 -73.58 92.19
CA LEU A 174 21.05 -73.92 91.54
C LEU A 174 21.80 -75.12 92.15
N ASN A 175 21.56 -75.43 93.43
CA ASN A 175 22.14 -76.58 94.12
C ASN A 175 21.30 -77.86 93.94
N ILE A 176 19.98 -77.76 93.79
CA ILE A 176 19.06 -78.91 93.73
C ILE A 176 19.40 -79.88 92.56
N PRO A 177 19.65 -79.44 91.31
CA PRO A 177 20.16 -80.31 90.24
C PRO A 177 21.48 -81.00 90.57
N ARG A 178 22.36 -80.36 91.35
CA ARG A 178 23.66 -80.91 91.75
C ARG A 178 23.47 -82.01 92.79
N THR A 179 22.60 -81.79 93.78
CA THR A 179 22.21 -82.80 94.78
C THR A 179 21.61 -84.02 94.10
N ILE A 180 20.60 -83.82 93.23
CA ILE A 180 19.97 -84.92 92.48
C ILE A 180 21.02 -85.66 91.63
N GLN A 181 21.90 -84.93 90.92
CA GLN A 181 22.97 -85.54 90.14
C GLN A 181 23.94 -86.37 90.99
N ASN A 182 24.35 -85.87 92.15
CA ASN A 182 25.26 -86.59 93.05
C ASN A 182 24.60 -87.87 93.59
N VAL A 183 23.32 -87.82 93.97
CA VAL A 183 22.55 -89.00 94.43
C VAL A 183 22.35 -90.02 93.31
N PHE A 184 22.13 -89.59 92.06
CA PHE A 184 21.97 -90.50 90.91
C PHE A 184 23.29 -91.09 90.37
N LEU A 185 24.45 -90.52 90.69
CA LEU A 185 25.76 -90.95 90.17
C LEU A 185 26.68 -91.60 91.21
N ASN A 186 26.58 -91.25 92.49
CA ASN A 186 27.43 -91.82 93.54
C ASN A 186 26.78 -93.08 94.13
N SER A 187 27.48 -94.22 94.04
CA SER A 187 27.00 -95.51 94.56
C SER A 187 27.04 -95.65 96.09
N LYS A 188 27.74 -94.75 96.79
CA LYS A 188 27.70 -94.65 98.26
C LYS A 188 26.48 -93.86 98.71
N LEU A 189 25.34 -94.54 98.76
CA LEU A 189 24.05 -93.99 99.19
C LEU A 189 23.94 -93.96 100.73
N ASP A 190 24.91 -93.33 101.40
CA ASP A 190 24.82 -93.09 102.84
C ASP A 190 23.68 -92.09 103.09
N ALA A 191 22.60 -92.55 103.74
CA ALA A 191 21.39 -91.77 103.94
C ALA A 191 21.66 -90.44 104.68
N GLU A 192 22.67 -90.42 105.54
CA GLU A 192 23.13 -89.21 106.23
C GLU A 192 23.73 -88.18 105.27
N PHE A 193 24.58 -88.61 104.33
CA PHE A 193 25.13 -87.74 103.28
C PHE A 193 24.04 -87.22 102.33
N ILE A 194 23.04 -88.07 102.01
CA ILE A 194 21.90 -87.66 101.19
C ILE A 194 21.05 -86.60 101.91
N LYS A 195 20.72 -86.81 103.19
CA LYS A 195 20.02 -85.80 104.01
C LYS A 195 20.82 -84.50 104.08
N GLN A 196 22.11 -84.57 104.40
CA GLN A 196 22.96 -83.40 104.54
C GLN A 196 23.02 -82.62 103.21
N THR A 197 23.33 -83.28 102.10
CA THR A 197 23.36 -82.62 100.78
C THR A 197 21.99 -82.04 100.36
N ILE A 198 20.87 -82.66 100.79
CA ILE A 198 19.54 -82.09 100.60
C ILE A 198 19.38 -80.83 101.46
N ILE A 199 19.68 -80.87 102.76
CA ILE A 199 19.62 -79.74 103.69
C ILE A 199 20.48 -78.59 103.18
N ASP A 200 21.75 -78.84 102.85
CA ASP A 200 22.69 -77.84 102.31
C ASP A 200 22.22 -77.23 100.97
N SER A 201 21.38 -77.96 100.21
CA SER A 201 20.79 -77.48 98.95
C SER A 201 19.39 -76.87 99.08
N MET A 202 18.75 -77.04 100.23
CA MET A 202 17.50 -76.41 100.65
C MET A 202 17.73 -75.24 101.62
N GLY A 203 18.98 -75.01 102.02
CA GLY A 203 19.36 -74.04 103.04
C GLY A 203 18.77 -72.67 102.77
N GLU A 204 17.94 -72.21 103.72
CA GLU A 204 17.71 -70.80 103.95
C GLU A 204 19.06 -70.10 104.19
N GLU A 205 19.10 -68.78 104.03
CA GLU A 205 20.32 -67.99 104.05
C GLU A 205 21.21 -68.34 105.25
N ALA A 206 22.26 -69.12 104.98
CA ALA A 206 23.43 -69.17 105.84
C ALA A 206 24.00 -67.75 105.81
N VAL A 207 23.66 -66.97 106.83
CA VAL A 207 24.20 -65.62 107.02
C VAL A 207 25.67 -65.77 107.38
N GLU A 208 26.49 -66.03 106.36
CA GLU A 208 27.91 -65.75 106.38
C GLU A 208 28.04 -64.27 106.69
N ILE A 209 28.28 -63.97 107.97
CA ILE A 209 28.64 -62.65 108.44
C ILE A 209 29.99 -62.36 107.80
N ASP A 210 29.97 -61.78 106.59
CA ASP A 210 31.17 -61.45 105.85
C ASP A 210 31.92 -60.36 106.64
N LEU A 211 32.88 -60.81 107.45
CA LEU A 211 33.70 -59.96 108.29
C LEU A 211 34.52 -58.97 107.45
N GLN A 212 34.71 -59.18 106.14
CA GLN A 212 35.32 -58.20 105.25
C GLN A 212 34.31 -57.11 104.84
N LEU A 213 33.06 -57.48 104.52
CA LEU A 213 31.97 -56.52 104.28
C LEU A 213 31.70 -55.68 105.55
N TYR A 214 31.59 -56.32 106.71
CA TYR A 214 31.41 -55.62 107.99
C TYR A 214 32.63 -54.78 108.36
N ALA A 215 33.86 -55.25 108.12
CA ALA A 215 35.06 -54.43 108.30
C ALA A 215 35.06 -53.22 107.36
N HIS A 216 34.63 -53.36 106.11
CA HIS A 216 34.55 -52.24 105.16
C HIS A 216 33.46 -51.23 105.56
N HIS A 217 32.29 -51.70 106.03
CA HIS A 217 31.27 -50.84 106.61
C HIS A 217 31.78 -50.09 107.86
N LEU A 218 32.56 -50.76 108.72
CA LEU A 218 33.19 -50.15 109.91
C LEU A 218 34.36 -49.20 109.56
N GLN A 219 35.09 -49.45 108.48
CA GLN A 219 36.18 -48.62 107.98
C GLN A 219 35.71 -47.21 107.58
N GLY A 220 34.46 -47.09 107.11
CA GLY A 220 33.79 -45.82 106.88
C GLY A 220 33.02 -45.25 108.09
N PHE A 221 32.82 -46.02 109.17
CA PHE A 221 31.89 -45.67 110.24
C PHE A 221 32.32 -44.43 111.03
N GLU A 222 33.60 -44.26 111.36
CA GLU A 222 34.07 -43.07 112.07
C GLU A 222 33.97 -41.80 111.20
N ALA A 223 34.20 -41.91 109.90
CA ALA A 223 33.97 -40.82 108.95
C ALA A 223 32.48 -40.47 108.90
N GLN A 224 31.59 -41.45 108.71
CA GLN A 224 30.14 -41.25 108.72
C GLN A 224 29.63 -40.65 110.04
N LEU A 225 30.18 -41.04 111.19
CA LEU A 225 29.80 -40.52 112.50
C LEU A 225 30.27 -39.05 112.65
N ASN A 226 31.44 -38.70 112.13
CA ASN A 226 31.91 -37.32 112.05
C ASN A 226 31.12 -36.48 111.04
N ASP A 227 30.71 -37.03 109.90
CA ASP A 227 29.81 -36.38 108.94
C ASP A 227 28.42 -36.13 109.57
N ILE A 228 27.87 -37.09 110.32
CA ILE A 228 26.63 -36.92 111.09
C ILE A 228 26.79 -35.84 112.18
N ARG A 229 27.96 -35.73 112.81
CA ARG A 229 28.28 -34.65 113.77
C ARG A 229 28.35 -33.29 113.07
N GLN A 230 29.00 -33.18 111.91
CA GLN A 230 29.05 -31.94 111.14
C GLN A 230 27.68 -31.54 110.58
N PHE A 231 26.91 -32.50 110.04
CA PHE A 231 25.53 -32.29 109.58
C PHE A 231 24.55 -31.98 110.73
N ARG A 232 24.91 -32.24 112.00
CA ARG A 232 24.14 -31.76 113.16
C ARG A 232 24.41 -30.29 113.50
N GLN A 233 25.45 -29.66 112.93
CA GLN A 233 25.70 -28.24 113.15
C GLN A 233 24.66 -27.37 112.40
N PRO A 234 24.15 -26.30 113.02
CA PRO A 234 23.06 -25.49 112.44
C PRO A 234 23.48 -24.80 111.12
N ALA A 235 24.74 -24.43 110.96
CA ALA A 235 25.26 -23.83 109.73
C ALA A 235 25.19 -24.81 108.54
N VAL A 236 25.61 -26.07 108.74
CA VAL A 236 25.58 -27.13 107.72
C VAL A 236 24.14 -27.50 107.38
N GLN A 237 23.23 -27.55 108.37
CA GLN A 237 21.79 -27.75 108.10
C GLN A 237 21.16 -26.61 107.31
N LEU A 238 21.56 -25.36 107.55
CA LEU A 238 21.09 -24.21 106.80
C LEU A 238 21.58 -24.26 105.34
N GLN A 239 22.86 -24.63 105.14
CA GLN A 239 23.43 -24.87 103.81
C GLN A 239 22.75 -26.03 103.09
N GLY A 240 22.51 -27.16 103.78
CA GLY A 240 21.80 -28.32 103.22
C GLY A 240 20.36 -28.02 102.81
N LYS A 241 19.62 -27.26 103.64
CA LYS A 241 18.28 -26.75 103.29
C LYS A 241 18.33 -25.82 102.07
N LYS A 242 19.31 -24.92 102.01
CA LYS A 242 19.51 -24.01 100.86
C LYS A 242 19.89 -24.78 99.58
N ALA A 243 20.72 -25.82 99.69
CA ALA A 243 21.08 -26.70 98.58
C ALA A 243 19.88 -27.51 98.07
N ALA A 244 19.03 -28.03 98.97
CA ALA A 244 17.80 -28.72 98.60
C ALA A 244 16.80 -27.77 97.91
N GLN A 245 16.65 -26.54 98.40
CA GLN A 245 15.85 -25.49 97.75
C GLN A 245 16.38 -25.15 96.35
N LEU A 246 17.70 -24.94 96.21
CA LEU A 246 18.35 -24.70 94.92
C LEU A 246 18.17 -25.90 93.97
N TYR A 247 18.24 -27.14 94.45
CA TYR A 247 17.99 -28.34 93.65
C TYR A 247 16.56 -28.43 93.14
N VAL A 248 15.55 -28.04 93.95
CA VAL A 248 14.15 -27.93 93.48
C VAL A 248 14.02 -26.86 92.40
N VAL A 249 14.61 -25.67 92.60
CA VAL A 249 14.60 -24.57 91.62
C VAL A 249 15.30 -24.98 90.32
N ILE A 250 16.47 -25.64 90.38
CA ILE A 250 17.18 -26.16 89.21
C ILE A 250 16.31 -27.17 88.45
N ASN A 251 15.61 -28.07 89.16
CA ASN A 251 14.68 -29.01 88.52
C ASN A 251 13.46 -28.33 87.89
N GLN A 252 12.96 -27.24 88.47
CA GLN A 252 11.90 -26.42 87.88
C GLN A 252 12.41 -25.73 86.61
N LEU A 253 13.55 -25.03 86.67
CA LEU A 253 14.19 -24.37 85.53
C LEU A 253 14.54 -25.36 84.40
N GLN A 254 14.98 -26.59 84.71
CA GLN A 254 15.21 -27.63 83.71
C GLN A 254 13.92 -28.10 83.03
N ARG A 255 12.79 -28.19 83.77
CA ARG A 255 11.47 -28.52 83.21
C ARG A 255 10.94 -27.38 82.35
N GLU A 256 11.11 -26.13 82.77
CA GLU A 256 10.75 -24.94 82.00
C GLU A 256 11.59 -24.82 80.72
N ARG A 257 12.90 -25.02 80.80
CA ARG A 257 13.78 -25.06 79.61
C ARG A 257 13.34 -26.14 78.61
N LYS A 258 12.92 -27.33 79.09
CA LYS A 258 12.37 -28.39 78.22
C LYS A 258 11.02 -28.01 77.62
N LYS A 259 10.13 -27.33 78.36
CA LYS A 259 8.87 -26.81 77.82
C LYS A 259 9.10 -25.73 76.76
N LEU A 260 9.97 -24.76 77.04
CA LEU A 260 10.31 -23.67 76.13
C LEU A 260 10.98 -24.20 74.85
N ALA A 261 11.88 -25.18 74.96
CA ALA A 261 12.44 -25.87 73.80
C ALA A 261 11.33 -26.54 72.97
N ALA A 262 10.48 -27.37 73.57
CA ALA A 262 9.38 -28.03 72.85
C ALA A 262 8.35 -27.04 72.25
N GLN A 263 8.15 -25.86 72.86
CA GLN A 263 7.33 -24.79 72.31
C GLN A 263 8.01 -24.10 71.11
N LEU A 264 9.33 -23.87 71.18
CA LEU A 264 10.12 -23.37 70.06
C LEU A 264 10.12 -24.36 68.90
N ASP A 265 10.40 -25.64 69.16
CA ASP A 265 10.39 -26.72 68.17
C ASP A 265 9.02 -26.83 67.48
N ALA A 266 7.92 -26.77 68.25
CA ALA A 266 6.56 -26.76 67.70
C ALA A 266 6.25 -25.49 66.89
N SER A 267 6.77 -24.33 67.30
CA SER A 267 6.61 -23.07 66.53
C SER A 267 7.44 -23.06 65.24
N LEU A 268 8.64 -23.65 65.26
CA LEU A 268 9.48 -23.83 64.08
C LEU A 268 8.82 -24.79 63.09
N ALA A 269 8.36 -25.96 63.53
CA ALA A 269 7.63 -26.89 62.68
C ALA A 269 6.34 -26.27 62.09
N ALA A 270 5.64 -25.42 62.83
CA ALA A 270 4.49 -24.67 62.31
C ALA A 270 4.89 -23.64 61.24
N LEU A 271 6.03 -22.94 61.43
CA LEU A 271 6.58 -22.00 60.45
C LEU A 271 7.13 -22.71 59.21
N GLU A 272 7.82 -23.84 59.34
CA GLU A 272 8.30 -24.68 58.23
C GLU A 272 7.15 -25.20 57.35
N ILE A 273 5.96 -25.39 57.91
CA ILE A 273 4.73 -25.73 57.17
C ILE A 273 4.07 -24.48 56.55
N GLN A 274 4.09 -23.34 57.25
CA GLN A 274 3.47 -22.10 56.76
C GLN A 274 4.30 -21.37 55.69
N GLU A 275 5.62 -21.40 55.78
CA GLU A 275 6.53 -20.74 54.84
C GLU A 275 6.28 -21.17 53.37
N PRO A 276 6.29 -22.47 53.00
CA PRO A 276 6.02 -22.86 51.61
C PRO A 276 4.58 -22.53 51.18
N LEU A 277 3.60 -22.52 52.09
CA LEU A 277 2.23 -22.08 51.78
C LEU A 277 2.18 -20.58 51.46
N LEU A 278 2.89 -19.76 52.24
CA LEU A 278 3.02 -18.32 52.02
C LEU A 278 3.84 -17.98 50.77
N GLN A 279 4.93 -18.71 50.50
CA GLN A 279 5.71 -18.58 49.26
C GLN A 279 4.88 -18.96 48.02
N ASN A 280 4.05 -20.01 48.11
CA ASN A 280 3.13 -20.40 47.03
C ASN A 280 2.02 -19.34 46.81
N SER A 281 1.47 -18.75 47.89
CA SER A 281 0.52 -17.64 47.77
C SER A 281 1.17 -16.41 47.15
N LEU A 282 2.35 -16.02 47.63
CA LEU A 282 3.10 -14.87 47.14
C LEU A 282 3.43 -15.01 45.65
N THR A 283 3.93 -16.18 45.23
CA THR A 283 4.26 -16.42 43.81
C THR A 283 3.02 -16.48 42.92
N ALA A 284 1.87 -16.96 43.42
CA ALA A 284 0.60 -16.87 42.70
C ALA A 284 0.11 -15.41 42.56
N ASP A 285 0.18 -14.61 43.64
CA ASP A 285 -0.16 -13.18 43.62
C ASP A 285 0.79 -12.37 42.73
N GLU A 286 2.08 -12.71 42.70
CA GLU A 286 3.06 -12.11 41.78
C GLU A 286 2.79 -12.46 40.32
N GLN A 287 2.47 -13.71 40.01
CA GLN A 287 2.05 -14.12 38.67
C GLN A 287 0.76 -13.42 38.24
N PHE A 288 -0.22 -13.29 39.13
CA PHE A 288 -1.44 -12.54 38.88
C PHE A 288 -1.14 -11.05 38.64
N ARG A 289 -0.31 -10.43 39.48
CA ARG A 289 0.15 -9.03 39.35
C ARG A 289 0.88 -8.80 38.03
N GLN A 290 1.76 -9.71 37.59
CA GLN A 290 2.39 -9.65 36.28
C GLN A 290 1.39 -9.84 35.13
N GLY A 291 0.39 -10.73 35.30
CA GLY A 291 -0.73 -10.89 34.37
C GLY A 291 -1.59 -9.63 34.22
N VAL A 292 -1.80 -8.87 35.30
CA VAL A 292 -2.49 -7.57 35.28
C VAL A 292 -1.59 -6.49 34.65
N LEU A 293 -0.33 -6.38 35.05
CA LEU A 293 0.61 -5.40 34.49
C LEU A 293 0.83 -5.60 32.98
N THR A 294 0.90 -6.84 32.49
CA THR A 294 1.01 -7.13 31.05
C THR A 294 -0.28 -6.83 30.29
N LYS A 295 -1.47 -6.95 30.91
CA LYS A 295 -2.73 -6.46 30.34
C LYS A 295 -2.73 -4.93 30.25
N ILE A 296 -2.37 -4.22 31.33
CA ILE A 296 -2.26 -2.75 31.37
C ILE A 296 -1.24 -2.26 30.33
N ALA A 297 -0.10 -2.92 30.17
CA ALA A 297 0.89 -2.58 29.15
C ALA A 297 0.37 -2.80 27.72
N LYS A 298 -0.39 -3.87 27.46
CA LYS A 298 -1.03 -4.13 26.16
C LYS A 298 -2.11 -3.09 25.85
N GLU A 299 -2.97 -2.75 26.81
CA GLU A 299 -3.97 -1.70 26.64
C GLU A 299 -3.32 -0.32 26.46
N GLY A 300 -2.31 0.03 27.26
CA GLY A 300 -1.57 1.28 27.13
C GLY A 300 -0.86 1.42 25.78
N ALA A 301 -0.29 0.33 25.25
CA ALA A 301 0.30 0.30 23.91
C ALA A 301 -0.76 0.41 22.80
N ALA A 302 -1.93 -0.24 22.96
CA ALA A 302 -3.05 -0.11 22.04
C ALA A 302 -3.68 1.30 22.06
N PHE A 303 -3.80 1.90 23.25
CA PHE A 303 -4.26 3.28 23.44
C PHE A 303 -3.29 4.27 22.79
N LYS A 304 -1.98 4.15 23.04
CA LYS A 304 -0.96 4.96 22.35
C LYS A 304 -1.09 4.85 20.84
N ARG A 305 -1.10 3.65 20.26
CA ARG A 305 -1.29 3.46 18.81
C ARG A 305 -2.56 4.11 18.25
N ARG A 306 -3.69 4.08 18.98
CA ARG A 306 -4.93 4.79 18.59
C ARG A 306 -4.76 6.31 18.68
N ASN A 307 -4.20 6.80 19.78
CA ASN A 307 -3.95 8.22 20.02
C ASN A 307 -2.96 8.80 18.99
N ASP A 308 -1.84 8.12 18.73
CA ASP A 308 -0.82 8.52 17.77
C ASP A 308 -1.42 8.58 16.35
N LYS A 309 -2.31 7.64 16.00
CA LYS A 309 -3.10 7.70 14.76
C LYS A 309 -4.03 8.91 14.74
N TYR A 310 -4.83 9.14 15.79
CA TYR A 310 -5.73 10.29 15.83
C TYR A 310 -4.98 11.64 15.82
N VAL A 311 -3.80 11.72 16.43
CA VAL A 311 -2.91 12.88 16.35
C VAL A 311 -2.40 13.06 14.92
N ALA A 312 -1.97 11.99 14.23
CA ALA A 312 -1.59 12.06 12.83
C ALA A 312 -2.76 12.51 11.94
N ASP A 313 -3.93 11.88 12.07
CA ASP A 313 -5.17 12.25 11.37
C ASP A 313 -5.54 13.74 11.62
N LEU A 314 -5.39 14.23 12.86
CA LEU A 314 -5.59 15.64 13.23
C LEU A 314 -4.52 16.58 12.65
N THR A 315 -3.25 16.17 12.55
CA THR A 315 -2.22 17.00 11.87
C THR A 315 -2.50 17.10 10.37
N ILE A 316 -2.98 16.03 9.73
CA ILE A 316 -3.40 16.04 8.32
C ILE A 316 -4.64 16.93 8.14
N LEU A 317 -5.66 16.79 9.00
CA LEU A 317 -6.86 17.63 8.97
C LEU A 317 -6.56 19.11 9.21
N THR A 318 -5.70 19.44 10.18
CA THR A 318 -5.33 20.85 10.45
C THR A 318 -4.42 21.44 9.38
N ALA A 319 -3.54 20.65 8.75
CA ALA A 319 -2.81 21.06 7.55
C ALA A 319 -3.78 21.31 6.38
N ASN A 320 -4.71 20.40 6.12
CA ASN A 320 -5.73 20.55 5.09
C ASN A 320 -6.59 21.80 5.33
N LEU A 321 -7.08 22.03 6.56
CA LEU A 321 -7.81 23.24 6.93
C LEU A 321 -6.99 24.51 6.74
N LYS A 322 -5.69 24.51 7.06
CA LYS A 322 -4.79 25.64 6.75
C LYS A 322 -4.68 25.88 5.24
N THR A 323 -4.52 24.84 4.41
CA THR A 323 -4.49 25.01 2.95
C THR A 323 -5.83 25.42 2.35
N ALA A 324 -6.95 24.98 2.94
CA ALA A 324 -8.28 25.42 2.55
C ALA A 324 -8.50 26.89 2.91
N HIS A 325 -8.08 27.32 4.10
CA HIS A 325 -8.18 28.71 4.54
C HIS A 325 -7.29 29.64 3.71
N THR A 326 -6.04 29.27 3.39
CA THR A 326 -5.18 30.08 2.52
C THR A 326 -5.68 30.14 1.09
N LYS A 327 -6.22 29.05 0.54
CA LYS A 327 -6.93 29.06 -0.76
C LYS A 327 -8.17 29.96 -0.72
N ALA A 328 -9.00 29.86 0.32
CA ALA A 328 -10.19 30.70 0.48
C ALA A 328 -9.81 32.19 0.59
N ALA A 329 -8.77 32.53 1.35
CA ALA A 329 -8.26 33.90 1.44
C ALA A 329 -7.68 34.40 0.10
N TYR A 330 -6.95 33.55 -0.63
CA TYR A 330 -6.46 33.86 -1.98
C TYR A 330 -7.60 34.11 -2.98
N TYR A 331 -8.64 33.25 -2.97
CA TYR A 331 -9.83 33.40 -3.81
C TYR A 331 -10.69 34.61 -3.42
N ALA A 332 -10.76 34.97 -2.14
CA ALA A 332 -11.39 36.20 -1.67
C ALA A 332 -10.61 37.45 -2.12
N ASN A 333 -9.28 37.45 -1.97
CA ASN A 333 -8.41 38.54 -2.44
C ASN A 333 -8.48 38.73 -3.96
N MET A 334 -8.67 37.65 -4.72
CA MET A 334 -8.93 37.70 -6.16
C MET A 334 -10.36 38.14 -6.54
N ASN A 335 -11.24 38.40 -5.56
CA ASN A 335 -12.66 38.67 -5.76
C ASN A 335 -13.34 37.65 -6.70
N ILE A 336 -13.08 36.35 -6.47
CA ILE A 336 -13.57 35.30 -7.36
C ILE A 336 -15.10 35.25 -7.46
N THR A 337 -15.84 35.73 -6.45
CA THR A 337 -17.30 35.97 -6.56
C THR A 337 -17.65 36.89 -7.73
N ALA A 338 -17.00 38.05 -7.85
CA ALA A 338 -17.20 38.98 -8.97
C ALA A 338 -16.71 38.41 -10.31
N ILE A 339 -15.70 37.52 -10.31
CA ILE A 339 -15.26 36.80 -11.52
C ILE A 339 -16.30 35.75 -11.94
N ILE A 340 -16.85 34.98 -11.00
CA ILE A 340 -17.94 34.02 -11.24
C ILE A 340 -19.17 34.75 -11.77
N ASP A 341 -19.60 35.84 -11.14
CA ASP A 341 -20.71 36.68 -11.61
C ASP A 341 -20.48 37.23 -13.02
N ARG A 342 -19.22 37.61 -13.34
CA ARG A 342 -18.84 38.08 -14.67
C ARG A 342 -18.81 36.96 -15.71
N VAL A 343 -18.45 35.74 -15.32
CA VAL A 343 -18.50 34.55 -16.19
C VAL A 343 -19.94 34.08 -16.40
N ALA A 344 -20.78 34.11 -15.38
CA ALA A 344 -22.22 33.86 -15.52
C ALA A 344 -22.88 34.90 -16.46
N LYS A 345 -22.59 36.19 -16.28
CA LYS A 345 -23.07 37.25 -17.19
C LYS A 345 -22.44 37.18 -18.59
N ARG A 346 -21.38 36.38 -18.82
CA ARG A 346 -20.75 36.25 -20.14
C ARG A 346 -21.66 35.53 -21.13
N THR A 347 -22.39 34.49 -20.70
CA THR A 347 -23.31 33.75 -21.60
C THR A 347 -24.44 34.64 -22.09
N ASP A 348 -25.01 35.44 -21.20
CA ASP A 348 -26.08 36.39 -21.51
C ASP A 348 -25.60 37.49 -22.47
N LEU A 349 -24.34 37.93 -22.29
CA LEU A 349 -23.71 38.93 -23.16
C LEU A 349 -23.35 38.35 -24.54
N THR A 350 -22.90 37.09 -24.63
CA THR A 350 -22.68 36.43 -25.94
C THR A 350 -24.01 36.22 -26.67
N HIS A 351 -25.07 35.74 -26.00
CA HIS A 351 -26.39 35.61 -26.65
C HIS A 351 -26.94 36.97 -27.12
N LYS A 352 -26.71 38.05 -26.39
CA LYS A 352 -27.04 39.41 -26.85
C LYS A 352 -26.19 39.85 -28.04
N GLN A 353 -24.89 39.53 -28.05
CA GLN A 353 -24.00 39.83 -29.18
C GLN A 353 -24.41 39.06 -30.44
N ASP A 354 -24.73 37.77 -30.31
CA ASP A 354 -25.14 36.91 -31.42
C ASP A 354 -26.49 37.37 -32.01
N ASN A 355 -27.45 37.75 -31.15
CA ASN A 355 -28.72 38.33 -31.57
C ASN A 355 -28.53 39.66 -32.32
N LEU A 356 -27.69 40.58 -31.80
CA LEU A 356 -27.38 41.85 -32.46
C LEU A 356 -26.62 41.66 -33.79
N LEU A 357 -25.80 40.61 -33.91
CA LEU A 357 -25.17 40.22 -35.17
C LEU A 357 -26.20 39.65 -36.16
N ALA A 358 -27.17 38.86 -35.69
CA ALA A 358 -28.28 38.37 -36.52
C ALA A 358 -29.15 39.53 -37.04
N GLU A 359 -29.53 40.48 -36.17
CA GLU A 359 -30.25 41.70 -36.57
C GLU A 359 -29.46 42.53 -37.59
N LYS A 360 -28.16 42.77 -37.34
CA LYS A 360 -27.27 43.48 -38.28
C LYS A 360 -27.20 42.76 -39.63
N ASN A 361 -27.09 41.43 -39.64
CA ASN A 361 -27.00 40.65 -40.87
C ASN A 361 -28.32 40.66 -41.64
N LEU A 362 -29.47 40.61 -40.95
CA LEU A 362 -30.80 40.71 -41.55
C LEU A 362 -31.03 42.10 -42.17
N LEU A 363 -30.67 43.17 -41.46
CA LEU A 363 -30.68 44.54 -41.97
C LEU A 363 -29.72 44.71 -43.17
N SER A 364 -28.54 44.09 -43.13
CA SER A 364 -27.57 44.12 -44.23
C SER A 364 -28.08 43.35 -45.46
N GLY A 365 -28.77 42.23 -45.27
CA GLY A 365 -29.43 41.46 -46.32
C GLY A 365 -30.57 42.26 -46.96
N GLN A 366 -31.43 42.88 -46.16
CA GLN A 366 -32.46 43.81 -46.64
C GLN A 366 -31.86 44.97 -47.44
N PHE A 367 -30.73 45.53 -47.00
CA PHE A 367 -30.03 46.58 -47.74
C PHE A 367 -29.42 46.08 -49.06
N GLN A 368 -28.93 44.83 -49.11
CA GLN A 368 -28.45 44.19 -50.34
C GLN A 368 -29.59 43.90 -51.33
N GLU A 369 -30.74 43.41 -50.86
CA GLU A 369 -31.94 43.25 -51.70
C GLU A 369 -32.44 44.60 -52.23
N LEU A 370 -32.42 45.64 -51.40
CA LEU A 370 -32.79 46.99 -51.79
C LEU A 370 -31.83 47.54 -52.86
N ALA A 371 -30.52 47.35 -52.67
CA ALA A 371 -29.50 47.73 -53.65
C ALA A 371 -29.65 46.96 -54.97
N GLN A 372 -29.93 45.65 -54.94
CA GLN A 372 -30.20 44.87 -56.14
C GLN A 372 -31.47 45.35 -56.88
N LYS A 373 -32.53 45.71 -56.15
CA LYS A 373 -33.74 46.33 -56.74
C LYS A 373 -33.43 47.68 -57.39
N TYR A 374 -32.61 48.52 -56.77
CA TYR A 374 -32.18 49.78 -57.39
C TYR A 374 -31.27 49.58 -58.60
N ILE A 375 -30.36 48.60 -58.59
CA ILE A 375 -29.52 48.25 -59.75
C ILE A 375 -30.39 47.75 -60.92
N ALA A 376 -31.40 46.91 -60.64
CA ALA A 376 -32.34 46.44 -61.66
C ALA A 376 -33.17 47.60 -62.23
N LEU A 377 -33.68 48.50 -61.39
CA LEU A 377 -34.45 49.67 -61.82
C LEU A 377 -33.60 50.66 -62.65
N LEU A 378 -32.32 50.86 -62.29
CA LEU A 378 -31.38 51.66 -63.08
C LEU A 378 -31.10 51.02 -64.44
N ALA A 379 -30.92 49.69 -64.50
CA ALA A 379 -30.75 48.98 -65.75
C ALA A 379 -32.02 49.00 -66.63
N GLU A 380 -33.22 49.00 -66.01
CA GLU A 380 -34.47 49.17 -66.74
C GLU A 380 -34.59 50.60 -67.33
N LEU A 381 -34.23 51.62 -66.56
CA LEU A 381 -34.17 53.01 -67.03
C LEU A 381 -33.14 53.23 -68.15
N ASP A 382 -31.95 52.64 -68.05
CA ASP A 382 -30.93 52.70 -69.11
C ASP A 382 -31.44 52.04 -70.40
N ASN A 383 -32.12 50.90 -70.32
CA ASN A 383 -32.74 50.24 -71.47
C ASN A 383 -33.87 51.09 -72.08
N GLN A 384 -34.71 51.72 -71.26
CA GLN A 384 -35.74 52.66 -71.74
C GLN A 384 -35.12 53.89 -72.41
N GLN A 385 -34.03 54.44 -71.86
CA GLN A 385 -33.30 55.56 -72.45
C GLN A 385 -32.64 55.18 -73.78
N GLN A 386 -32.00 54.00 -73.87
CA GLN A 386 -31.42 53.51 -75.13
C GLN A 386 -32.50 53.26 -76.19
N GLY A 387 -33.66 52.69 -75.81
CA GLY A 387 -34.83 52.58 -76.69
C GLY A 387 -35.26 53.94 -77.25
N TYR A 388 -35.49 54.91 -76.37
CA TYR A 388 -35.87 56.28 -76.78
C TYR A 388 -34.81 56.97 -77.65
N CYS A 389 -33.52 56.79 -77.36
CA CYS A 389 -32.43 57.29 -78.20
C CYS A 389 -32.43 56.64 -79.59
N ASN A 390 -32.66 55.33 -79.69
CA ASN A 390 -32.75 54.62 -80.96
C ASN A 390 -33.98 55.08 -81.77
N ASP A 391 -35.14 55.24 -81.14
CA ASP A 391 -36.36 55.76 -81.78
C ASP A 391 -36.15 57.18 -82.32
N LYS A 392 -35.50 58.07 -81.54
CA LYS A 392 -35.16 59.43 -81.99
C LYS A 392 -34.06 59.46 -83.05
N GLU A 393 -33.15 58.49 -83.08
CA GLU A 393 -32.19 58.35 -84.17
C GLU A 393 -32.86 57.82 -85.45
N GLN A 394 -33.86 56.94 -85.36
CA GLN A 394 -34.71 56.53 -86.49
C GLN A 394 -35.56 57.69 -87.02
N GLU A 395 -36.24 58.47 -86.15
CA GLU A 395 -36.94 59.70 -86.55
C GLU A 395 -35.99 60.67 -87.29
N ARG A 396 -34.79 60.89 -86.75
CA ARG A 396 -33.77 61.75 -87.37
C ARG A 396 -33.29 61.21 -88.72
N LEU A 397 -33.22 59.89 -88.90
CA LEU A 397 -32.88 59.26 -90.19
C LEU A 397 -34.02 59.39 -91.20
N ALA A 398 -35.28 59.18 -90.80
CA ALA A 398 -36.45 59.38 -91.65
C ALA A 398 -36.61 60.85 -92.09
N ILE A 399 -36.40 61.80 -91.17
CA ILE A 399 -36.38 63.24 -91.48
C ILE A 399 -35.23 63.57 -92.43
N LYS A 400 -34.02 63.00 -92.24
CA LYS A 400 -32.91 63.17 -93.20
C LYS A 400 -33.22 62.58 -94.57
N GLY A 401 -33.84 61.40 -94.65
CA GLY A 401 -34.28 60.79 -95.91
C GLY A 401 -35.24 61.72 -96.66
N SER A 402 -36.36 62.08 -96.03
CA SER A 402 -37.34 63.00 -96.63
C SER A 402 -36.77 64.38 -96.96
N PHE A 403 -35.73 64.85 -96.25
CA PHE A 403 -35.00 66.07 -96.62
C PHE A 403 -34.16 65.87 -97.89
N PHE A 404 -33.49 64.73 -98.08
CA PHE A 404 -32.77 64.43 -99.32
C PHE A 404 -33.74 64.25 -100.50
N ASP A 405 -34.82 63.49 -100.34
CA ASP A 405 -35.86 63.33 -101.36
C ASP A 405 -36.45 64.68 -101.79
N ARG A 406 -36.68 65.58 -100.81
CA ARG A 406 -37.21 66.93 -101.04
C ARG A 406 -36.17 67.89 -101.62
N ARG A 407 -34.89 67.76 -101.26
CA ARG A 407 -33.78 68.49 -101.89
C ARG A 407 -33.65 68.10 -103.36
N ASP A 408 -33.74 66.80 -103.67
CA ASP A 408 -33.48 66.30 -105.02
C ASP A 408 -34.67 66.53 -105.95
N THR A 409 -35.91 66.47 -105.45
CA THR A 409 -37.08 66.98 -106.20
C THR A 409 -37.05 68.49 -106.40
N ILE A 410 -36.66 69.29 -105.40
CA ILE A 410 -36.43 70.74 -105.59
C ILE A 410 -35.32 71.00 -106.61
N LYS A 411 -34.27 70.18 -106.65
CA LYS A 411 -33.18 70.31 -107.62
C LYS A 411 -33.65 70.02 -109.05
N VAL A 412 -34.46 68.99 -109.26
CA VAL A 412 -35.10 68.71 -110.57
C VAL A 412 -35.98 69.88 -111.00
N GLN A 413 -36.84 70.39 -110.10
CA GLN A 413 -37.69 71.55 -110.39
C GLN A 413 -36.88 72.82 -110.70
N TYR A 414 -35.75 73.03 -110.03
CA TYR A 414 -34.84 74.13 -110.36
C TYR A 414 -34.15 73.95 -111.72
N GLU A 415 -33.81 72.73 -112.12
CA GLU A 415 -33.22 72.42 -113.42
C GLU A 415 -34.24 72.60 -114.56
N GLU A 416 -35.49 72.14 -114.38
CA GLU A 416 -36.62 72.40 -115.28
C GLU A 416 -36.88 73.91 -115.44
N LEU A 417 -37.01 74.65 -114.34
CA LEU A 417 -37.22 76.10 -114.37
C LEU A 417 -36.03 76.85 -115.02
N HIS A 418 -34.80 76.34 -114.89
CA HIS A 418 -33.63 76.94 -115.54
C HIS A 418 -33.58 76.69 -117.05
N GLU A 419 -34.21 75.62 -117.55
CA GLU A 419 -34.41 75.37 -118.97
C GLU A 419 -35.53 76.28 -119.51
N GLU A 420 -36.66 76.39 -118.82
CA GLU A 420 -37.76 77.30 -119.18
C GLU A 420 -37.31 78.77 -119.27
N ILE A 421 -36.62 79.27 -118.25
CA ILE A 421 -36.10 80.66 -118.22
C ILE A 421 -35.07 80.87 -119.35
N ARG A 422 -34.23 79.87 -119.68
CA ARG A 422 -33.33 79.95 -120.84
C ARG A 422 -34.11 80.01 -122.16
N HIS A 423 -35.19 79.26 -122.29
CA HIS A 423 -36.05 79.31 -123.48
C HIS A 423 -36.78 80.65 -123.62
N GLN A 424 -37.30 81.20 -122.53
CA GLN A 424 -37.97 82.51 -122.49
C GLN A 424 -36.99 83.64 -122.85
N HIS A 425 -35.83 83.73 -122.18
CA HIS A 425 -34.83 84.75 -122.51
C HIS A 425 -34.26 84.63 -123.93
N GLN A 426 -34.17 83.42 -124.52
CA GLN A 426 -33.82 83.29 -125.94
C GLN A 426 -34.89 83.90 -126.86
N GLY A 427 -36.18 83.74 -126.53
CA GLY A 427 -37.28 84.40 -127.23
C GLY A 427 -37.28 85.93 -127.06
N GLU A 428 -37.10 86.43 -125.84
CA GLU A 428 -37.05 87.87 -125.55
C GLU A 428 -35.86 88.55 -126.24
N VAL A 429 -34.69 87.92 -126.25
CA VAL A 429 -33.50 88.44 -126.96
C VAL A 429 -33.68 88.42 -128.48
N ALA A 430 -34.49 87.52 -129.03
CA ALA A 430 -34.86 87.56 -130.45
C ALA A 430 -35.81 88.75 -130.73
N ALA A 431 -36.90 88.89 -129.98
CA ALA A 431 -37.86 89.99 -130.14
C ALA A 431 -37.24 91.38 -129.94
N ALA A 432 -36.37 91.54 -128.93
CA ALA A 432 -35.65 92.78 -128.67
C ALA A 432 -34.65 93.13 -129.80
N ARG A 433 -34.13 92.13 -130.52
CA ARG A 433 -33.27 92.35 -131.70
C ARG A 433 -34.07 92.83 -132.92
N GLU A 434 -35.28 92.32 -133.15
CA GLU A 434 -36.17 92.85 -134.19
C GLU A 434 -36.56 94.31 -133.91
N GLN A 435 -37.06 94.61 -132.70
CA GLN A 435 -37.43 95.97 -132.31
C GLN A 435 -36.26 96.96 -132.40
N GLY A 436 -35.04 96.52 -132.08
CA GLY A 436 -33.82 97.32 -132.25
C GLY A 436 -33.48 97.63 -133.71
N GLN A 437 -33.80 96.73 -134.65
CA GLN A 437 -33.60 96.95 -136.09
C GLN A 437 -34.65 97.92 -136.68
N GLU A 438 -35.90 97.84 -136.23
CA GLU A 438 -36.94 98.80 -136.64
C GLU A 438 -36.63 100.23 -136.15
N LEU A 439 -36.34 100.40 -134.86
CA LEU A 439 -36.06 101.71 -134.25
C LEU A 439 -34.81 102.38 -134.84
N THR A 440 -33.78 101.60 -135.19
CA THR A 440 -32.60 102.16 -135.86
C THR A 440 -32.92 102.61 -137.29
N ALA A 441 -33.71 101.85 -138.06
CA ALA A 441 -34.13 102.23 -139.40
C ALA A 441 -34.93 103.56 -139.43
N ASP A 442 -35.83 103.79 -138.48
CA ASP A 442 -36.58 105.05 -138.37
C ASP A 442 -35.72 106.23 -137.91
N CYS A 443 -34.76 106.00 -137.02
CA CYS A 443 -33.81 107.03 -136.59
C CYS A 443 -32.95 107.56 -137.76
N TYR A 444 -32.58 106.69 -138.71
CA TYR A 444 -31.91 107.11 -139.96
C TYR A 444 -32.83 107.96 -140.86
N LYS A 445 -34.10 107.57 -141.05
CA LYS A 445 -35.07 108.34 -141.86
C LYS A 445 -35.26 109.76 -141.32
N LEU A 446 -35.34 109.92 -139.99
CA LEU A 446 -35.51 111.23 -139.35
C LEU A 446 -34.25 112.12 -139.43
N LYS A 447 -33.05 111.57 -139.20
CA LYS A 447 -31.79 112.31 -139.42
C LYS A 447 -31.69 112.84 -140.86
N HIS A 448 -32.11 112.06 -141.85
CA HIS A 448 -32.02 112.43 -143.26
C HIS A 448 -32.91 113.64 -143.64
N LYS A 449 -34.09 113.75 -143.01
CA LYS A 449 -34.98 114.92 -143.17
C LYS A 449 -34.40 116.19 -142.52
N LEU A 450 -33.77 116.06 -141.36
CA LEU A 450 -33.20 117.20 -140.63
C LEU A 450 -31.93 117.76 -141.31
N ALA A 451 -31.14 116.89 -141.94
CA ALA A 451 -29.97 117.29 -142.74
C ALA A 451 -30.35 118.16 -143.96
N MET A 452 -31.39 117.76 -144.71
CA MET A 452 -31.85 118.45 -145.92
C MET A 452 -32.14 119.94 -145.72
N VAL A 453 -32.83 120.31 -144.62
CA VAL A 453 -33.22 121.71 -144.38
C VAL A 453 -32.06 122.58 -143.89
N ARG A 454 -31.03 121.98 -143.27
CA ARG A 454 -29.82 122.72 -142.82
C ARG A 454 -28.80 122.99 -143.93
N GLN A 455 -29.00 122.46 -145.14
CA GLN A 455 -28.05 122.60 -146.26
C GLN A 455 -28.47 123.64 -147.33
N GLN A 456 -29.25 124.67 -146.95
CA GLN A 456 -29.40 125.90 -147.74
C GLN A 456 -28.72 127.12 -147.08
N PRO A 457 -27.39 127.26 -147.16
CA PRO A 457 -26.73 128.55 -146.98
C PRO A 457 -26.88 129.39 -148.27
N PHE A 458 -27.45 130.59 -148.16
CA PHE A 458 -27.59 131.51 -149.29
C PHE A 458 -26.28 132.23 -149.66
N TYR A 459 -26.08 132.44 -150.96
CA TYR A 459 -25.12 133.38 -151.57
C TYR A 459 -23.65 133.35 -151.12
N THR A 460 -23.16 132.20 -150.63
CA THR A 460 -21.72 131.88 -150.66
C THR A 460 -21.15 131.95 -152.08
N ALA A 461 -21.99 131.73 -153.11
CA ALA A 461 -21.64 131.89 -154.52
C ALA A 461 -21.24 133.33 -154.90
N GLU A 462 -21.89 134.36 -154.34
CA GLU A 462 -21.57 135.77 -154.65
C GLU A 462 -20.25 136.20 -153.99
N ILE A 463 -19.96 135.67 -152.79
CA ILE A 463 -18.67 135.85 -152.12
C ILE A 463 -17.55 135.21 -152.94
N VAL A 464 -17.78 134.03 -153.53
CA VAL A 464 -16.84 133.39 -154.46
C VAL A 464 -16.72 134.17 -155.78
N GLN A 465 -17.79 134.79 -156.29
CA GLN A 465 -17.70 135.65 -157.47
C GLN A 465 -16.83 136.88 -157.24
N GLN A 466 -16.89 137.55 -156.08
CA GLN A 466 -15.97 138.66 -155.81
C GLN A 466 -14.50 138.20 -155.75
N GLN A 467 -14.21 136.99 -155.26
CA GLN A 467 -12.86 136.44 -155.33
C GLN A 467 -12.44 136.14 -156.78
N GLN A 468 -13.33 135.58 -157.61
CA GLN A 468 -13.03 135.30 -159.02
C GLN A 468 -12.94 136.56 -159.90
N GLU A 469 -13.66 137.64 -159.60
CA GLU A 469 -13.51 138.91 -160.31
C GLU A 469 -12.25 139.68 -159.88
N LEU A 470 -11.81 139.56 -158.61
CA LEU A 470 -10.50 140.03 -158.17
C LEU A 470 -9.36 139.28 -158.88
N ASP A 471 -9.39 137.94 -158.91
CA ASP A 471 -8.38 137.13 -159.62
C ASP A 471 -8.33 137.45 -161.13
N ASN A 472 -9.47 137.71 -161.76
CA ASN A 472 -9.53 138.12 -163.17
C ASN A 472 -9.04 139.55 -163.42
N LEU A 473 -9.25 140.48 -162.49
CA LEU A 473 -8.68 141.83 -162.55
C LEU A 473 -7.15 141.77 -162.48
N GLU A 474 -6.57 140.95 -161.60
CA GLU A 474 -5.11 140.77 -161.54
C GLU A 474 -4.55 140.16 -162.83
N LEU A 475 -5.17 139.09 -163.37
CA LEU A 475 -4.69 138.44 -164.60
C LEU A 475 -4.84 139.29 -165.86
N LYS A 476 -5.91 140.10 -166.02
CA LYS A 476 -6.04 141.00 -167.18
C LYS A 476 -5.32 142.34 -167.04
N LEU A 477 -4.84 142.69 -165.84
CA LEU A 477 -3.78 143.69 -165.67
C LEU A 477 -2.44 143.23 -166.27
N GLN A 478 -2.18 141.92 -166.31
CA GLN A 478 -1.01 141.38 -167.01
C GLN A 478 -1.19 141.40 -168.53
N GLN A 479 -2.39 141.10 -169.05
CA GLN A 479 -2.66 141.19 -170.50
C GLN A 479 -2.62 142.64 -171.05
N THR A 480 -3.01 143.65 -170.27
CA THR A 480 -2.94 145.06 -170.72
C THR A 480 -1.51 145.57 -170.92
N LYS A 481 -0.54 145.13 -170.10
CA LYS A 481 0.89 145.42 -170.34
C LYS A 481 1.44 144.80 -171.62
N LEU A 482 0.77 143.76 -172.11
CA LEU A 482 1.22 142.93 -173.21
C LEU A 482 0.76 143.45 -174.57
N GLN A 483 -0.53 143.66 -174.74
CA GLN A 483 -1.02 144.25 -175.98
C GLN A 483 -0.60 145.73 -176.12
N GLN A 484 -0.17 146.40 -175.04
CA GLN A 484 0.55 147.66 -175.15
C GLN A 484 1.96 147.52 -175.78
N LYS A 485 2.65 146.38 -175.65
CA LYS A 485 3.86 146.09 -176.46
C LYS A 485 3.52 145.67 -177.90
N ALA A 486 2.37 145.06 -178.14
CA ALA A 486 1.87 144.81 -179.50
C ALA A 486 1.55 146.13 -180.26
N ASN A 487 1.12 147.17 -179.54
CA ASN A 487 0.85 148.52 -180.05
C ASN A 487 2.06 149.18 -180.75
N SER A 488 3.29 148.72 -180.50
CA SER A 488 4.50 149.15 -181.22
C SER A 488 4.93 148.20 -182.35
N ALA A 489 4.74 146.89 -182.21
CA ALA A 489 5.31 145.91 -183.14
C ALA A 489 4.55 145.85 -184.50
N ARG A 490 3.23 146.03 -184.51
CA ARG A 490 2.46 146.20 -185.76
C ARG A 490 2.30 147.65 -186.22
N LEU A 491 2.98 148.58 -185.55
CA LEU A 491 3.35 149.90 -186.04
C LEU A 491 4.73 149.87 -186.76
N GLU A 492 5.35 148.69 -186.89
CA GLU A 492 6.62 148.43 -187.59
C GLU A 492 6.48 147.35 -188.70
N GLU A 493 5.38 146.58 -188.72
CA GLU A 493 4.76 146.04 -189.96
C GLU A 493 3.83 147.09 -190.65
N LEU A 494 3.98 148.35 -190.24
CA LEU A 494 4.10 149.51 -191.13
C LEU A 494 5.29 149.30 -192.10
N LYS A 495 5.50 150.15 -193.11
CA LYS A 495 6.71 150.13 -193.99
C LYS A 495 6.84 148.81 -194.77
N ARG A 496 7.48 147.79 -194.18
CA ARG A 496 7.30 146.39 -194.58
C ARG A 496 5.88 145.98 -194.15
N SER A 497 4.91 145.81 -195.04
CA SER A 497 5.10 145.21 -196.36
C SER A 497 3.95 145.57 -197.33
N GLY A 498 4.08 146.55 -198.24
CA GLY A 498 5.14 147.56 -198.38
C GLY A 498 5.43 147.95 -199.83
N GLU A 499 6.66 147.90 -200.36
CA GLU A 499 7.87 147.26 -199.79
C GLU A 499 7.62 145.83 -199.25
N LEU A 500 6.91 144.99 -200.01
CA LEU A 500 6.29 143.73 -199.57
C LEU A 500 4.95 143.38 -200.26
N GLU A 501 4.60 143.73 -201.50
CA GLU A 501 5.23 144.55 -202.56
C GLU A 501 4.20 144.55 -203.73
N GLU A 502 3.96 145.60 -204.51
CA GLU A 502 4.90 146.38 -205.32
C GLU A 502 5.66 145.52 -206.35
N GLN A 503 6.80 144.92 -206.03
CA GLN A 503 7.42 143.84 -206.81
C GLN A 503 6.44 142.68 -207.12
N ALA A 504 5.49 142.35 -206.24
CA ALA A 504 4.43 141.37 -206.55
C ALA A 504 3.25 141.91 -207.41
N LEU A 505 3.24 143.20 -207.84
CA LEU A 505 2.57 143.55 -209.11
C LEU A 505 3.21 142.74 -210.24
N GLN A 506 4.54 142.80 -210.30
CA GLN A 506 5.35 142.54 -211.48
C GLN A 506 5.83 141.09 -211.55
N GLU A 507 5.92 140.41 -210.42
CA GLU A 507 6.56 139.10 -210.34
C GLU A 507 5.61 137.91 -210.40
N SER A 508 4.29 138.11 -210.31
CA SER A 508 3.30 137.17 -210.88
C SER A 508 2.64 137.69 -212.17
N CYS A 509 2.93 138.94 -212.58
CA CYS A 509 2.94 139.26 -214.02
C CYS A 509 4.03 138.47 -214.76
N GLN A 510 5.14 138.12 -214.10
CA GLN A 510 6.22 137.30 -214.67
C GLN A 510 6.09 135.82 -214.31
N HIS A 511 6.04 135.43 -213.04
CA HIS A 511 5.91 134.02 -212.64
C HIS A 511 4.55 133.40 -212.97
N LYS A 512 3.58 134.17 -213.49
CA LYS A 512 2.35 133.67 -214.14
C LYS A 512 2.27 134.07 -215.62
N VAL A 513 3.43 134.18 -216.28
CA VAL A 513 3.63 133.78 -217.68
C VAL A 513 3.48 132.25 -217.85
N GLU A 514 3.58 131.44 -216.79
CA GLU A 514 2.96 130.09 -216.76
C GLU A 514 1.42 130.12 -216.61
N LEU A 515 0.83 131.32 -216.43
CA LEU A 515 -0.58 131.69 -216.18
C LEU A 515 -1.32 130.94 -215.05
N LEU A 516 -0.67 129.95 -214.43
CA LEU A 516 -1.03 129.12 -213.24
C LEU A 516 0.17 129.43 -211.91
N ARG A 517 0.43 129.66 -210.28
CA ARG A 517 0.12 129.78 -208.39
C ARG A 517 0.83 130.49 -206.64
N ARG A 518 0.52 130.63 -205.02
CA ARG A 518 1.13 131.28 -203.30
C ARG A 518 0.68 131.54 -201.34
N GLN A 519 1.32 131.91 -199.86
CA GLN A 519 1.06 132.56 -198.06
C GLN A 519 1.52 132.43 -196.08
N VAL A 520 1.47 133.23 -194.64
CA VAL A 520 1.85 133.18 -192.72
C VAL A 520 1.70 134.15 -190.96
N ALA A 521 2.02 134.04 -189.34
CA ALA A 521 2.14 134.94 -187.63
C ALA A 521 2.12 134.77 -185.60
N GLU A 522 2.45 135.58 -184.20
CA GLU A 522 2.20 135.72 -182.28
C GLU A 522 2.92 136.38 -180.48
N ALA A 523 2.68 136.36 -178.84
CA ALA A 523 3.23 137.03 -177.10
C ALA A 523 2.98 136.99 -175.07
N GLU A 524 3.42 137.71 -173.64
CA GLU A 524 3.54 137.75 -171.69
C GLU A 524 3.39 138.76 -169.92
N GLN A 525 3.33 138.61 -168.27
CA GLN A 525 3.64 139.42 -166.55
C GLN A 525 3.12 140.01 -164.67
N GLN A 526 3.43 139.92 -163.06
CA GLN A 526 3.27 140.77 -161.33
C GLN A 526 3.20 140.57 -159.31
N ILE A 527 3.17 141.42 -157.89
CA ILE A 527 2.85 141.40 -155.98
C ILE A 527 3.27 142.25 -154.18
N LYS A 528 2.85 142.27 -152.56
CA LYS A 528 3.22 142.96 -150.78
C LYS A 528 2.69 142.99 -148.83
N THR A 529 3.06 143.64 -147.36
CA THR A 529 2.72 143.63 -145.45
C THR A 529 3.01 144.57 -143.68
N ILE A 530 2.63 144.55 -142.06
CA ILE A 530 2.87 145.39 -140.34
C ILE A 530 2.54 145.26 -138.34
N ALA A 531 2.76 146.02 -136.88
CA ALA A 531 2.55 145.94 -134.96
C ALA A 531 2.62 146.96 -133.21
N GLY A 532 2.47 146.82 -131.56
CA GLY A 532 2.50 147.71 -129.84
C GLY A 532 2.40 147.54 -127.82
N LYS A 533 2.41 148.37 -126.39
CA LYS A 533 2.35 148.28 -124.46
C LYS A 533 2.41 149.29 -122.69
N LEU A 534 2.21 149.17 -121.06
CA LEU A 534 2.34 150.06 -119.34
C LEU A 534 2.05 149.91 -117.33
N ALA A 535 2.15 150.71 -115.89
CA ALA A 535 1.83 150.67 -113.98
C ALA A 535 2.18 151.56 -112.19
N ASN A 536 1.80 151.51 -110.58
CA ASN A 536 2.00 152.09 -108.82
C ASN A 536 2.36 151.24 -107.43
N ILE A 537 1.61 150.55 -106.50
CA ILE A 537 0.24 150.04 -106.34
C ILE A 537 0.20 148.78 -105.41
#